data_AF-A0A317UFT1-F1
#
_entry.id   AF-A0A317UFT1-F1
#
_cell.length_a   1.000
_cell.length_b   1.000
_cell.length_c   1.000
_cell.angle_alpha   90.00
_cell.angle_beta   90.00
_cell.angle_gamma   90.00
#
_symmetry.space_group_name_H-M   'P 1'
#
loop_
_entity.id
_entity.type
_entity.pdbx_description
1 polymer ?
#
loop_
_entity_poly.entity_id
_entity_poly.type
_entity_poly.pdbx_seq_one_letter_code
_entity_poly.pdbx_strand_id
1 'polypeptide(L)'
;MRYYSTQRPLVPGGCPRAGVQKVHNYDEKEFCEEIGREAWGYVDYDRELTNEEVEDYELLPAGIKKFWAVTTTFCDDSHVVSDITDVVETVRKPEDSFLETKTKDIYVDWFENEEEAKGKIKEALNA
;
A
#
# COMPACT_ATOMS: atom_id res chain seq x y z
N MET A 1 11.45 6.22 11.81
CA MET A 1 10.35 6.15 10.84
C MET A 1 9.17 6.94 11.35
N ARG A 2 8.56 7.77 10.50
CA ARG A 2 7.41 8.61 10.86
C ARG A 2 6.11 7.90 10.49
N TYR A 3 5.12 7.99 11.36
CA TYR A 3 3.77 7.50 11.12
C TYR A 3 2.76 8.57 11.47
N TYR A 4 1.64 8.62 10.75
CA TYR A 4 0.62 9.64 10.84
C TYR A 4 -0.70 9.04 11.30
N SER A 5 -1.44 9.77 12.14
CA SER A 5 -2.80 9.37 12.52
C SER A 5 -3.82 10.20 11.75
N THR A 6 -4.68 9.53 10.99
CA THR A 6 -5.62 10.20 10.07
C THR A 6 -7.06 10.20 10.56
N GLN A 7 -7.41 9.20 11.38
CA GLN A 7 -8.77 9.04 11.91
C GLN A 7 -9.01 9.88 13.17
N ARG A 8 -8.05 9.87 14.10
CA ARG A 8 -8.19 10.50 15.43
C ARG A 8 -6.87 11.14 15.91
N PRO A 9 -6.93 12.08 16.87
CA PRO A 9 -5.72 12.59 17.53
C PRO A 9 -4.95 11.50 18.28
N LEU A 10 -3.62 11.65 18.41
CA LEU A 10 -2.77 10.76 19.20
C LEU A 10 -2.96 11.05 20.69
N VAL A 11 -4.02 10.52 21.28
CA VAL A 11 -4.25 10.55 22.73
C VAL A 11 -3.32 9.56 23.46
N PRO A 12 -3.13 9.67 24.79
CA PRO A 12 -2.38 8.66 25.54
C PRO A 12 -2.95 7.26 25.31
N GLY A 13 -2.13 6.35 24.76
CA GLY A 13 -2.56 5.00 24.37
C GLY A 13 -3.10 4.88 22.94
N GLY A 14 -3.11 5.97 22.16
CA GLY A 14 -3.51 5.98 20.75
C GLY A 14 -2.40 5.59 19.76
N CYS A 15 -1.23 5.15 20.24
CA CYS A 15 -0.16 4.61 19.41
C CYS A 15 0.67 3.56 20.20
N PRO A 16 1.36 2.64 19.51
CA PRO A 16 2.26 1.70 20.16
C PRO A 16 3.31 2.43 21.00
N ARG A 17 3.51 2.04 22.26
CA ARG A 17 4.48 2.71 23.15
C ARG A 17 5.94 2.35 22.85
N ALA A 18 6.19 1.16 22.32
CA ALA A 18 7.54 0.65 22.12
C ALA A 18 8.23 1.35 20.94
N GLY A 19 9.34 2.02 21.21
CA GLY A 19 10.16 2.69 20.20
C GLY A 19 9.76 4.12 19.85
N VAL A 20 8.81 4.73 20.58
CA VAL A 20 8.39 6.12 20.36
C VAL A 20 9.53 7.09 20.69
N GLN A 21 9.92 7.92 19.74
CA GLN A 21 10.88 9.01 19.93
C GLN A 21 10.20 10.36 20.08
N LYS A 22 9.19 10.65 19.26
CA LYS A 22 8.49 11.93 19.26
C LYS A 22 7.02 11.72 18.91
N VAL A 23 6.14 12.42 19.63
CA VAL A 23 4.71 12.49 19.30
C VAL A 23 4.38 13.96 19.10
N HIS A 24 3.64 14.27 18.04
CA HIS A 24 3.16 15.60 17.74
C HIS A 24 1.69 15.52 17.34
N ASN A 25 0.83 16.19 18.10
CA ASN A 25 -0.56 16.42 17.69
C ASN A 25 -0.68 17.85 17.18
N TYR A 26 -1.40 17.98 16.09
CA TYR A 26 -1.88 19.26 15.61
C TYR A 26 -3.15 19.65 16.37
N ASP A 27 -3.44 20.95 16.45
CA ASP A 27 -4.68 21.44 17.07
C ASP A 27 -5.91 21.07 16.20
N GLU A 28 -5.72 21.07 14.88
CA GLU A 28 -6.69 20.67 13.85
C GLU A 28 -6.00 19.76 12.82
N LYS A 29 -6.77 19.12 11.94
CA LYS A 29 -6.20 18.28 10.89
C LYS A 29 -5.34 19.12 9.93
N GLU A 30 -4.08 18.73 9.76
CA GLU A 30 -3.17 19.35 8.79
C GLU A 30 -2.90 18.41 7.61
N PHE A 31 -2.85 18.97 6.40
CA PHE A 31 -2.51 18.24 5.20
C PHE A 31 -1.02 17.87 5.19
N CYS A 32 -0.74 16.57 5.18
CA CYS A 32 0.62 16.03 5.22
C CYS A 32 0.99 15.47 3.84
N GLU A 33 1.91 16.13 3.14
CA GLU A 33 2.35 15.73 1.79
C GLU A 33 2.93 14.31 1.74
N GLU A 34 3.61 13.87 2.81
CA GLU A 34 4.23 12.54 2.90
C GLU A 34 3.22 11.38 2.85
N ILE A 35 1.95 11.63 3.13
CA ILE A 35 0.85 10.65 3.06
C ILE A 35 -0.27 11.06 2.09
N GLY A 36 -0.10 12.21 1.44
CA GLY A 36 -1.07 12.80 0.50
C GLY A 36 -2.45 13.07 1.09
N ARG A 37 -2.58 13.21 2.42
CA ARG A 37 -3.87 13.40 3.11
C ARG A 37 -3.72 14.14 4.44
N GLU A 38 -4.85 14.51 5.01
CA GLU A 38 -4.91 15.16 6.31
C GLU A 38 -4.66 14.19 7.48
N ALA A 39 -3.89 14.65 8.46
CA ALA A 39 -3.61 13.92 9.69
C ALA A 39 -3.83 14.81 10.90
N TRP A 40 -4.18 14.19 12.03
CA TRP A 40 -4.27 14.84 13.34
C TRP A 40 -2.91 15.02 14.02
N GLY A 41 -1.89 14.33 13.52
CA GLY A 41 -0.58 14.33 14.12
C GLY A 41 0.31 13.25 13.53
N TYR A 42 1.54 13.22 14.02
CA TYR A 42 2.52 12.22 13.67
C TYR A 42 3.28 11.71 14.89
N VAL A 43 3.84 10.53 14.75
CA VAL A 43 4.71 9.88 15.72
C VAL A 43 5.95 9.33 15.01
N ASP A 44 7.12 9.68 15.54
CA ASP A 44 8.41 9.18 15.07
C ASP A 44 8.83 7.99 15.94
N TYR A 45 9.12 6.86 15.30
CA TYR A 45 9.66 5.64 15.92
C TYR A 45 11.13 5.43 15.57
N ASP A 46 11.89 4.79 16.45
CA ASP A 46 13.25 4.29 16.19
C ASP A 46 13.28 2.97 15.40
N ARG A 47 12.13 2.31 15.27
CA ARG A 47 11.93 1.05 14.53
C ARG A 47 10.81 1.19 13.49
N GLU A 48 10.76 0.23 12.57
CA GLU A 48 9.57 0.00 11.73
C GLU A 48 8.49 -0.68 12.61
N LEU A 49 7.27 -0.14 12.59
CA LEU A 49 6.10 -0.80 13.16
C LEU A 49 5.70 -2.00 12.29
N THR A 50 5.16 -3.04 12.91
CA THR A 50 4.59 -4.17 12.16
C THR A 50 3.27 -3.76 11.48
N ASN A 51 2.86 -4.47 10.44
CA ASN A 51 1.57 -4.22 9.78
C ASN A 51 0.40 -4.30 10.77
N GLU A 52 0.44 -5.26 11.71
CA GLU A 52 -0.55 -5.39 12.79
C GLU A 52 -0.58 -4.14 13.68
N GLU A 53 0.59 -3.62 14.10
CA GLU A 53 0.64 -2.38 14.90
C GLU A 53 0.16 -1.15 14.12
N VAL A 54 0.40 -1.12 12.81
CA VAL A 54 -0.07 -0.04 11.94
C VAL A 54 -1.60 -0.10 11.79
N GLU A 55 -2.16 -1.29 11.60
CA GLU A 55 -3.60 -1.52 11.48
C GLU A 55 -4.34 -1.27 12.80
N ASP A 56 -3.89 -1.85 13.92
CA ASP A 56 -4.52 -1.73 15.24
C ASP A 56 -4.66 -0.27 15.70
N TYR A 57 -3.69 0.55 15.34
CA TYR A 57 -3.64 1.96 15.71
C TYR A 57 -4.02 2.89 14.56
N GLU A 58 -4.44 2.34 13.42
CA GLU A 58 -4.86 3.07 12.21
C GLU A 58 -3.83 4.14 11.79
N LEU A 59 -2.55 3.78 11.90
CA LEU A 59 -1.43 4.64 11.56
C LEU A 59 -1.10 4.50 10.07
N LEU A 60 -0.50 5.53 9.49
CA LEU A 60 0.03 5.48 8.12
C LEU A 60 1.51 5.83 8.13
N PRO A 61 2.40 4.96 7.63
CA PRO A 61 3.80 5.32 7.50
C PRO A 61 3.98 6.51 6.55
N ALA A 62 5.00 7.33 6.81
CA ALA A 62 5.41 8.37 5.89
C ALA A 62 5.96 7.75 4.60
N GLY A 63 5.65 8.37 3.45
CA GLY A 63 6.13 7.91 2.15
C GLY A 63 5.34 6.73 1.59
N ILE A 64 4.09 6.53 2.01
CA ILE A 64 3.20 5.57 1.34
C ILE A 64 3.02 5.96 -0.12
N LYS A 65 3.12 4.96 -0.99
CA LYS A 65 2.78 5.04 -2.40
C LYS A 65 1.68 4.05 -2.71
N LYS A 66 0.90 4.35 -3.75
CA LYS A 66 -0.06 3.41 -4.32
C LYS A 66 0.67 2.47 -5.25
N PHE A 67 0.35 1.19 -5.13
CA PHE A 67 0.79 0.15 -6.05
C PHE A 67 -0.44 -0.56 -6.62
N TRP A 68 -0.43 -0.77 -7.92
CA TRP A 68 -1.50 -1.42 -8.66
C TRP A 68 -1.07 -2.84 -9.03
N ALA A 69 -1.81 -3.86 -8.60
CA ALA A 69 -1.62 -5.23 -9.02
C ALA A 69 -2.35 -5.48 -10.33
N VAL A 70 -1.60 -5.83 -11.36
CA VAL A 70 -2.15 -6.38 -12.60
C VAL A 70 -2.06 -7.88 -12.52
N THR A 71 -3.21 -8.55 -12.59
CA THR A 71 -3.24 -10.00 -12.72
C THR A 71 -3.47 -10.38 -14.17
N THR A 72 -2.50 -11.08 -14.76
CA THR A 72 -2.60 -11.64 -16.10
C THR A 72 -2.73 -13.15 -16.01
N THR A 73 -3.80 -13.69 -16.56
CA THR A 73 -4.09 -15.13 -16.60
C THR A 73 -4.07 -15.61 -18.03
N PHE A 74 -3.22 -16.58 -18.33
CA PHE A 74 -3.21 -17.32 -19.60
C PHE A 74 -3.93 -18.65 -19.38
N CYS A 75 -4.96 -18.92 -20.16
CA CYS A 75 -5.69 -20.18 -20.13
C CYS A 75 -5.27 -21.08 -21.30
N ASP A 76 -5.25 -22.40 -21.09
CA ASP A 76 -4.91 -23.38 -22.14
C ASP A 76 -5.85 -23.36 -23.35
N ASP A 77 -7.07 -22.82 -23.17
CA ASP A 77 -8.05 -22.61 -24.24
C ASP A 77 -7.74 -21.36 -25.10
N SER A 78 -6.50 -20.86 -25.04
CA SER A 78 -6.00 -19.67 -25.74
C SER A 78 -6.66 -18.36 -25.34
N HIS A 79 -7.40 -18.32 -24.22
CA HIS A 79 -7.93 -17.07 -23.67
C HIS A 79 -6.92 -16.43 -22.73
N VAL A 80 -6.68 -15.13 -22.94
CA VAL A 80 -5.91 -14.29 -22.02
C VAL A 80 -6.87 -13.34 -21.32
N VAL A 81 -6.77 -13.26 -20.00
CA VAL A 81 -7.49 -12.29 -19.17
C VAL A 81 -6.47 -11.46 -18.42
N SER A 82 -6.55 -10.14 -18.52
CA SER A 82 -5.69 -9.24 -17.76
C SER A 82 -6.53 -8.09 -17.22
N ASP A 83 -6.41 -7.79 -15.93
CA ASP A 83 -7.07 -6.66 -15.30
C ASP A 83 -6.35 -6.21 -14.01
N ILE A 84 -6.66 -5.01 -13.54
CA ILE A 84 -6.20 -4.53 -12.22
C ILE A 84 -7.05 -5.22 -11.16
N THR A 85 -6.43 -6.09 -10.37
CA THR A 85 -7.16 -6.88 -9.36
C THR A 85 -7.08 -6.31 -7.97
N ASP A 86 -6.03 -5.54 -7.66
CA ASP A 86 -5.82 -4.99 -6.33
C ASP A 86 -5.07 -3.65 -6.38
N VAL A 87 -5.26 -2.82 -5.36
CA VAL A 87 -4.56 -1.54 -5.17
C VAL A 87 -4.19 -1.41 -3.71
N VAL A 88 -2.88 -1.40 -3.42
CA VAL A 88 -2.37 -1.34 -2.05
C VAL A 88 -1.57 -0.06 -1.81
N GLU A 89 -1.68 0.50 -0.61
CA GLU A 89 -0.89 1.65 -0.17
C GLU A 89 0.21 1.18 0.79
N THR A 90 1.47 1.23 0.37
CA THR A 90 2.60 0.77 1.17
C THR A 90 3.85 1.60 0.91
N VAL A 91 4.86 1.50 1.77
CA VAL A 91 6.14 2.21 1.62
C VAL A 91 7.04 1.51 0.60
N ARG A 92 6.98 0.18 0.54
CA ARG A 92 7.82 -0.65 -0.31
C ARG A 92 6.97 -1.39 -1.33
N LYS A 93 7.43 -1.43 -2.58
CA LYS A 93 6.78 -2.20 -3.65
C LYS A 93 6.56 -3.65 -3.18
N PRO A 94 5.33 -4.19 -3.27
CA PRO A 94 5.08 -5.61 -3.04
C PRO A 94 5.85 -6.48 -4.04
N GLU A 95 6.08 -7.74 -3.68
CA GLU A 95 6.74 -8.70 -4.56
C GLU A 95 5.76 -9.19 -5.64
N ASP A 96 6.27 -9.26 -6.87
CA ASP A 96 5.55 -9.86 -8.00
C ASP A 96 5.41 -11.37 -7.75
N SER A 97 4.30 -11.97 -8.17
CA SER A 97 4.01 -13.38 -7.90
C SER A 97 3.50 -14.12 -9.12
N PHE A 98 3.72 -15.43 -9.14
CA PHE A 98 3.32 -16.32 -10.22
C PHE A 98 2.74 -17.61 -9.64
N LEU A 99 1.65 -18.08 -10.26
CA LEU A 99 0.97 -19.31 -9.91
C LEU A 99 0.62 -20.09 -11.17
N GLU A 100 1.30 -21.21 -11.38
CA GLU A 100 0.94 -22.21 -12.38
C GLU A 100 -0.12 -23.16 -11.80
N THR A 101 -1.19 -23.35 -12.55
CA THR A 101 -2.25 -24.32 -12.25
C THR A 101 -2.34 -25.34 -13.38
N LYS A 102 -3.16 -26.38 -13.19
CA LYS A 102 -3.31 -27.43 -14.22
C LYS A 102 -3.79 -26.94 -15.58
N THR A 103 -4.44 -25.77 -15.64
CA THR A 103 -5.08 -25.27 -16.87
C THR A 103 -4.81 -23.78 -17.14
N LYS A 104 -4.07 -23.12 -16.24
CA LYS A 104 -3.89 -21.66 -16.26
C LYS A 104 -2.58 -21.26 -15.62
N ASP A 105 -1.97 -20.24 -16.21
CA ASP A 105 -0.80 -19.54 -15.68
C ASP A 105 -1.22 -18.14 -15.24
N ILE A 106 -1.07 -17.85 -13.94
CA ILE A 106 -1.50 -16.59 -13.34
C ILE A 106 -0.27 -15.81 -12.89
N TYR A 107 -0.09 -14.62 -13.45
CA TYR A 107 0.95 -13.66 -13.11
C TYR A 107 0.33 -12.48 -12.38
N VAL A 108 0.94 -12.03 -11.28
CA VAL A 108 0.56 -10.83 -10.55
C VAL A 108 1.76 -9.91 -10.51
N ASP A 109 1.70 -8.83 -11.30
CA ASP A 109 2.74 -7.82 -11.41
C ASP A 109 2.29 -6.53 -10.72
N TRP A 110 3.12 -5.97 -9.84
CA TRP A 110 2.84 -4.71 -9.17
C TRP A 110 3.49 -3.53 -9.89
N PHE A 111 2.77 -2.41 -9.98
CA PHE A 111 3.24 -1.18 -10.64
C PHE A 111 3.10 0.03 -9.73
N GLU A 112 4.02 1.00 -9.86
CA GLU A 112 3.98 2.30 -9.15
C GLU A 112 3.14 3.36 -9.88
N ASN A 113 2.66 3.07 -11.09
CA ASN A 113 1.88 4.00 -11.91
C ASN A 113 0.68 3.28 -12.55
N GLU A 114 -0.50 3.86 -12.38
CA GLU A 114 -1.74 3.36 -12.99
C GLU A 114 -1.67 3.29 -14.52
N GLU A 115 -0.99 4.24 -15.16
CA GLU A 115 -0.87 4.25 -16.62
C GLU A 115 -0.01 3.10 -17.13
N GLU A 116 1.06 2.77 -16.41
CA GLU A 116 1.93 1.64 -16.71
C GLU A 116 1.17 0.31 -16.53
N ALA A 117 0.44 0.18 -15.42
CA ALA A 117 -0.44 -0.96 -15.15
C ALA A 117 -1.46 -1.17 -16.29
N LYS A 118 -2.15 -0.09 -16.69
CA LYS A 118 -3.09 -0.11 -17.83
C LYS A 118 -2.41 -0.43 -19.16
N GLY A 119 -1.17 0.02 -19.34
CA GLY A 119 -0.34 -0.32 -20.49
C GLY A 119 -0.08 -1.82 -20.57
N LYS A 120 0.28 -2.44 -19.43
CA LYS A 120 0.52 -3.89 -19.36
C LYS A 120 -0.71 -4.72 -19.68
N ILE A 121 -1.88 -4.30 -19.18
CA ILE A 121 -3.16 -4.96 -19.50
C ILE A 121 -3.43 -4.94 -21.01
N LYS A 122 -3.25 -3.78 -21.65
CA LYS A 122 -3.44 -3.66 -23.10
C LYS A 122 -2.45 -4.52 -23.88
N GLU A 123 -1.19 -4.59 -23.46
CA GLU A 123 -0.19 -5.46 -24.08
C GLU A 123 -0.61 -6.92 -24.00
N ALA A 124 -1.01 -7.38 -22.81
CA ALA A 124 -1.43 -8.77 -22.59
C ALA A 124 -2.67 -9.16 -23.39
N LEU A 125 -3.66 -8.25 -23.52
CA LEU A 125 -4.88 -8.51 -24.27
C LEU A 125 -4.70 -8.47 -25.81
N ASN A 126 -3.60 -7.92 -26.31
CA ASN A 126 -3.28 -7.84 -27.74
C ASN A 126 -2.19 -8.85 -28.18
N ALA A 127 -1.71 -9.69 -27.27
CA ALA A 127 -0.71 -10.73 -27.52
C ALA A 127 -1.34 -12.01 -28.09
#